data_AF-A0A1V6J849-F1
#
_entry.id   AF-A0A1V6J849-F1
#
_cell.length_a   1.000
_cell.length_b   1.000
_cell.length_c   1.000
_cell.angle_alpha   90.00
_cell.angle_beta   90.00
_cell.angle_gamma   90.00
#
_symmetry.space_group_name_H-M   'P 1'
#
loop_
_entity.id
_entity.type
_entity.pdbx_description
1 polymer ?
#
loop_
_entity_poly.entity_id
_entity_poly.type
_entity_poly.pdbx_seq_one_letter_code
_entity_poly.pdbx_strand_id
1 'polypeptide(L)'
;MKCILSTIIACMMIIKCIGQEEIKNPVLNKSLNKYVIGFIPSKANNIFGIAIGPFGSEVICDKPYTKYSHGLNIQIPGQGILQTFYIFNSPFKQVYKNKIIDDEFIKKDTSFKRAIHNGLILSLLGTFTDQVNGVSISGWMSLGKNINGVSINLLWNLYYEINGLSIGIFNSTLVMNGIQIGFINRTVKLKGVQVGLWNRNEKRSLPLINWNFK
;
A
#
# COMPACT_ATOMS: atom_id res chain seq x y z
N MET A 1 12.54 12.88 -24.22
CA MET A 1 13.29 13.49 -23.10
C MET A 1 12.49 13.76 -21.83
N LYS A 2 11.18 14.09 -21.86
CA LYS A 2 10.38 14.34 -20.64
C LYS A 2 10.11 13.10 -19.75
N CYS A 3 9.99 11.89 -20.31
CA CYS A 3 9.82 10.66 -19.53
C CYS A 3 11.07 10.26 -18.72
N ILE A 4 12.26 10.57 -19.23
CA ILE A 4 13.54 10.22 -18.59
C ILE A 4 13.76 11.06 -17.32
N LEU A 5 13.36 12.33 -17.35
CA LEU A 5 13.46 13.20 -16.18
C LEU A 5 12.48 12.77 -15.07
N SER A 6 11.27 12.34 -15.43
CA SER A 6 10.26 11.83 -14.48
C SER A 6 10.71 10.51 -13.84
N THR A 7 11.27 9.58 -14.62
CA THR A 7 11.81 8.33 -14.08
C THR A 7 13.04 8.56 -13.21
N ILE A 8 13.91 9.52 -13.53
CA ILE A 8 15.05 9.89 -12.69
C ILE A 8 14.58 10.51 -11.36
N ILE A 9 13.61 11.43 -11.37
CA ILE A 9 13.07 12.05 -10.14
C ILE A 9 12.35 11.01 -9.27
N ALA A 10 11.57 10.11 -9.87
CA ALA A 10 10.92 9.01 -9.17
C ALA A 10 11.95 8.04 -8.58
N CYS A 11 13.00 7.71 -9.34
CA CYS A 11 14.11 6.91 -8.83
C CYS A 11 14.83 7.63 -7.67
N MET A 12 15.06 8.94 -7.74
CA MET A 12 15.66 9.71 -6.64
C MET A 12 14.79 9.76 -5.38
N MET A 13 13.46 9.90 -5.51
CA MET A 13 12.54 9.82 -4.35
C MET A 13 12.52 8.42 -3.73
N ILE A 14 12.53 7.38 -4.56
CA ILE A 14 12.56 5.98 -4.11
C ILE A 14 13.93 5.64 -3.48
N ILE A 15 15.04 6.06 -4.08
CA ILE A 15 16.41 5.87 -3.56
C ILE A 15 16.58 6.54 -2.20
N LYS A 16 16.03 7.75 -2.00
CA LYS A 16 16.00 8.42 -0.68
C LYS A 16 15.30 7.59 0.39
N CYS A 17 14.33 6.77 0.02
CA CYS A 17 13.55 5.96 0.93
C CYS A 17 14.06 4.53 1.12
N ILE A 18 14.86 4.00 0.18
CA ILE A 18 15.48 2.66 0.26
C ILE A 18 16.77 2.68 1.09
N GLY A 19 17.47 3.83 1.16
CA GLY A 19 18.81 3.94 1.76
C GLY A 19 18.91 4.31 3.24
N GLN A 20 17.84 4.22 4.05
CA GLN A 20 17.93 4.57 5.49
C GLN A 20 17.80 3.35 6.39
N GLU A 21 18.95 2.93 6.93
CA GLU A 21 19.07 2.08 8.11
C GLU A 21 18.48 2.78 9.35
N GLU A 22 18.03 1.95 10.29
CA GLU A 22 17.39 2.28 11.56
C GLU A 22 18.06 3.46 12.30
N ILE A 23 17.43 4.63 12.30
CA ILE A 23 17.81 5.69 13.24
C ILE A 23 17.29 5.29 14.63
N LYS A 24 18.15 4.60 15.38
CA LYS A 24 18.02 4.39 16.82
C LYS A 24 18.19 5.74 17.54
N ASN A 25 17.06 6.31 17.95
CA ASN A 25 16.83 7.14 19.15
C ASN A 25 15.77 8.21 18.81
N PRO A 26 14.53 8.11 19.33
CA PRO A 26 13.58 9.19 19.19
C PRO A 26 14.04 10.35 20.08
N VAL A 27 14.68 11.35 19.48
CA VAL A 27 14.73 12.69 20.08
C VAL A 27 13.28 13.09 20.30
N LEU A 28 12.92 13.40 21.55
CA LEU A 28 11.57 13.75 22.00
C LEU A 28 11.11 15.06 21.31
N ASN A 29 10.72 14.94 20.05
CA ASN A 29 10.22 16.05 19.28
C ASN A 29 8.73 16.19 19.62
N LYS A 30 8.32 17.37 20.09
CA LYS A 30 6.93 17.68 20.44
C LYS A 30 6.01 17.22 19.30
N SER A 31 5.03 16.36 19.61
CA SER A 31 4.11 15.83 18.61
C SER A 31 3.32 16.96 17.96
N LEU A 32 3.48 17.15 16.65
CA LEU A 32 2.77 18.17 15.90
C LEU A 32 1.45 17.59 15.40
N ASN A 33 0.34 18.15 15.87
CA ASN A 33 -1.01 17.74 15.47
C ASN A 33 -1.66 18.83 14.62
N LYS A 34 -2.39 18.41 13.59
CA LYS A 34 -3.29 19.27 12.80
C LYS A 34 -4.72 18.77 12.96
N TYR A 35 -5.66 19.71 12.96
CA TYR A 35 -7.08 19.43 13.15
C TYR A 35 -7.89 20.07 12.02
N VAL A 36 -9.06 19.51 11.74
CA VAL A 36 -10.02 19.94 10.72
C VAL A 36 -9.50 19.76 9.29
N ILE A 37 -8.45 20.48 8.90
CA ILE A 37 -7.81 20.39 7.57
C ILE A 37 -6.29 20.36 7.73
N GLY A 38 -5.62 19.47 6.99
CA GLY A 38 -4.17 19.39 6.91
C GLY A 38 -3.68 19.17 5.49
N PHE A 39 -2.72 19.99 5.04
CA PHE A 39 -2.09 19.78 3.74
C PHE A 39 -1.05 18.64 3.80
N ILE A 40 -1.13 17.73 2.82
CA ILE A 40 -0.17 16.63 2.60
C ILE A 40 0.66 16.87 1.32
N PRO A 41 1.96 16.53 1.31
CA PRO A 41 2.70 15.87 2.38
C PRO A 41 2.99 16.81 3.56
N SER A 42 2.97 16.27 4.77
CA SER A 42 3.14 17.02 6.01
C SER A 42 4.18 16.40 6.94
N LYS A 43 4.85 17.25 7.73
CA LYS A 43 5.75 16.82 8.82
C LYS A 43 4.99 16.52 10.13
N ALA A 44 3.71 16.88 10.20
CA ALA A 44 2.87 16.63 11.37
C ALA A 44 2.79 15.14 11.70
N ASN A 45 2.82 14.82 12.99
CA ASN A 45 2.64 13.46 13.49
C ASN A 45 1.22 12.98 13.23
N ASN A 46 0.23 13.84 13.48
CA ASN A 46 -1.18 13.50 13.33
C ASN A 46 -1.93 14.58 12.56
N ILE A 47 -2.81 14.16 11.66
CA ILE A 47 -3.81 15.02 11.01
C ILE A 47 -5.18 14.42 11.32
N PHE A 48 -6.01 15.14 12.06
CA PHE A 48 -7.39 14.78 12.36
C PHE A 48 -8.34 15.59 11.48
N GLY A 49 -9.22 14.94 10.74
CA GLY A 49 -10.15 15.58 9.79
C GLY A 49 -9.78 15.28 8.34
N ILE A 50 -9.61 16.32 7.53
CA ILE A 50 -9.36 16.21 6.09
C ILE A 50 -7.87 16.46 5.81
N ALA A 51 -7.16 15.43 5.36
CA ALA A 51 -5.82 15.54 4.82
C ALA A 51 -5.90 15.67 3.28
N ILE A 52 -5.43 16.77 2.69
CA ILE A 52 -5.54 17.01 1.24
C ILE A 52 -4.24 17.46 0.60
N GLY A 53 -3.91 16.94 -0.57
CA GLY A 53 -2.77 17.42 -1.35
C GLY A 53 -2.35 16.45 -2.45
N PRO A 54 -1.19 16.69 -3.10
CA PRO A 54 -0.81 15.92 -4.27
C PRO A 54 -0.37 14.49 -3.99
N PHE A 55 0.32 14.29 -2.87
CA PHE A 55 0.89 13.01 -2.47
C PHE A 55 0.68 12.81 -0.97
N GLY A 56 0.61 11.55 -0.55
CA GLY A 56 0.59 11.21 0.87
C GLY A 56 1.86 11.63 1.59
N SER A 57 1.81 11.70 2.92
CA SER A 57 2.94 12.17 3.73
C SER A 57 4.10 11.18 3.79
N GLU A 58 3.89 9.93 3.39
CA GLU A 58 4.87 8.86 3.18
C GLU A 58 6.06 9.25 2.31
N VAL A 59 5.90 10.20 1.38
CA VAL A 59 7.00 10.69 0.52
C VAL A 59 8.11 11.39 1.30
N ILE A 60 7.84 11.79 2.56
CA ILE A 60 8.85 12.35 3.47
C ILE A 60 9.45 11.19 4.28
N CYS A 61 10.61 10.68 3.84
CA CYS A 61 11.24 9.49 4.43
C CYS A 61 12.15 9.78 5.63
N ASP A 62 12.69 11.00 5.78
CA ASP A 62 13.64 11.39 6.82
C ASP A 62 13.02 11.58 8.22
N LYS A 63 12.00 10.79 8.58
CA LYS A 63 11.28 10.89 9.85
C LYS A 63 11.36 9.59 10.64
N PRO A 64 11.92 9.61 11.87
CA PRO A 64 12.02 8.41 12.71
C PRO A 64 10.69 8.06 13.42
N TYR A 65 9.57 8.64 12.96
CA TYR A 65 8.25 8.44 13.55
C TYR A 65 7.21 8.21 12.46
N THR A 66 6.18 7.46 12.82
CA THR A 66 5.00 7.21 12.00
C THR A 66 4.10 8.44 11.96
N LYS A 67 3.60 8.76 10.78
CA LYS A 67 2.61 9.82 10.54
C LYS A 67 1.22 9.20 10.45
N TYR A 68 0.24 9.84 11.06
CA TYR A 68 -1.13 9.36 11.13
C TYR A 68 -2.08 10.35 10.46
N SER A 69 -3.00 9.81 9.67
CA SER A 69 -4.12 10.55 9.09
C SER A 69 -5.40 9.92 9.61
N HIS A 70 -6.21 10.67 10.35
CA HIS A 70 -7.48 10.22 10.91
C HIS A 70 -8.63 10.98 10.24
N GLY A 71 -9.50 10.27 9.53
CA GLY A 71 -10.64 10.86 8.82
C GLY A 71 -10.53 10.64 7.32
N LEU A 72 -10.50 11.72 6.55
CA LEU A 72 -10.51 11.70 5.08
C LEU A 72 -9.15 12.12 4.51
N ASN A 73 -8.52 11.28 3.69
CA ASN A 73 -7.26 11.57 3.03
C ASN A 73 -7.45 11.63 1.51
N ILE A 74 -7.22 12.79 0.90
CA ILE A 74 -7.47 13.06 -0.52
C ILE A 74 -6.12 13.34 -1.21
N GLN A 75 -5.74 12.48 -2.15
CA GLN A 75 -4.50 12.58 -2.90
C GLN A 75 -4.78 12.86 -4.39
N ILE A 76 -4.45 14.07 -4.85
CA ILE A 76 -4.70 14.53 -6.23
C ILE A 76 -3.41 15.13 -6.84
N PRO A 77 -2.71 14.43 -7.74
CA PRO A 77 -3.18 13.25 -8.45
C PRO A 77 -3.03 11.94 -7.68
N GLY A 78 -2.16 11.86 -6.67
CA GLY A 78 -1.74 10.59 -6.06
C GLY A 78 -0.45 10.05 -6.64
N GLN A 79 0.25 9.25 -5.84
CA GLN A 79 1.59 8.75 -6.15
C GLN A 79 1.61 7.46 -7.00
N GLY A 80 0.45 6.83 -7.23
CA GLY A 80 0.37 5.57 -7.96
C GLY A 80 0.69 5.66 -9.46
N ILE A 81 0.72 6.86 -10.07
CA ILE A 81 1.13 7.00 -11.48
C ILE A 81 2.59 6.60 -11.72
N LEU A 82 3.46 6.86 -10.74
CA LEU A 82 4.89 6.51 -10.82
C LEU A 82 5.14 5.00 -10.62
N GLN A 83 4.11 4.30 -10.17
CA GLN A 83 4.18 2.96 -9.62
C GLN A 83 4.06 1.89 -10.73
N THR A 84 3.51 2.26 -11.91
CA THR A 84 3.44 1.40 -13.11
C THR A 84 4.80 0.81 -13.52
N PHE A 85 5.89 1.57 -13.36
CA PHE A 85 7.25 1.10 -13.69
C PHE A 85 7.79 0.09 -12.66
N TYR A 86 7.30 0.13 -11.41
CA TYR A 86 7.78 -0.70 -10.33
C TYR A 86 7.25 -2.14 -10.38
N ILE A 87 6.09 -2.36 -11.01
CA ILE A 87 5.43 -3.68 -11.06
C ILE A 87 6.24 -4.71 -11.86
N PHE A 88 6.80 -4.27 -12.99
CA PHE A 88 7.57 -5.14 -13.88
C PHE A 88 8.81 -5.73 -13.18
N ASN A 89 9.37 -4.99 -12.22
CA ASN A 89 10.51 -5.37 -11.37
C ASN A 89 10.14 -5.56 -9.90
N SER A 90 8.85 -5.73 -9.58
CA SER A 90 8.38 -5.70 -8.19
C SER A 90 8.92 -6.88 -7.37
N PRO A 91 9.20 -6.68 -6.07
CA PRO A 91 9.60 -7.76 -5.17
C PRO A 91 8.57 -8.89 -5.14
N PHE A 92 7.29 -8.58 -5.35
CA PHE A 92 6.22 -9.58 -5.49
C PHE A 92 6.51 -10.61 -6.58
N LYS A 93 7.02 -10.19 -7.75
CA LYS A 93 7.38 -11.11 -8.84
C LYS A 93 8.44 -12.12 -8.40
N GLN A 94 9.41 -11.68 -7.58
CA GLN A 94 10.45 -12.56 -7.00
C GLN A 94 9.88 -13.48 -5.92
N VAL A 95 9.08 -12.95 -4.99
CA VAL A 95 8.42 -13.73 -3.92
C VAL A 95 7.57 -14.86 -4.53
N TYR A 96 6.80 -14.56 -5.56
CA TYR A 96 6.00 -15.55 -6.28
C TYR A 96 6.82 -16.58 -7.07
N LYS A 97 8.02 -16.21 -7.54
CA LYS A 97 8.91 -17.11 -8.29
C LYS A 97 9.60 -18.09 -7.34
N ASN A 98 10.05 -17.60 -6.20
CA ASN A 98 10.84 -18.38 -5.27
C ASN A 98 9.98 -19.20 -4.30
N LYS A 99 8.68 -18.88 -4.13
CA LYS A 99 7.77 -19.49 -3.12
C LYS A 99 8.28 -19.44 -1.66
N ILE A 100 9.42 -18.82 -1.42
CA ILE A 100 9.98 -18.61 -0.09
C ILE A 100 9.31 -17.37 0.48
N ILE A 101 8.26 -17.60 1.26
CA ILE A 101 7.87 -16.67 2.30
C ILE A 101 8.71 -17.07 3.51
N ASP A 102 9.83 -16.39 3.72
CA ASP A 102 10.40 -16.37 5.06
C ASP A 102 9.48 -15.49 5.89
N ASP A 103 8.70 -16.10 6.78
CA ASP A 103 7.77 -15.38 7.67
C ASP A 103 8.52 -14.28 8.47
N GLU A 104 9.83 -14.45 8.65
CA GLU A 104 10.74 -13.48 9.24
C GLU A 104 11.01 -12.27 8.32
N PHE A 105 11.14 -12.47 7.00
CA PHE A 105 11.26 -11.38 6.02
C PHE A 105 9.98 -10.55 5.92
N ILE A 106 8.81 -11.20 5.91
CA ILE A 106 7.51 -10.50 5.93
C ILE A 106 7.36 -9.69 7.23
N LYS A 107 7.73 -10.25 8.39
CA LYS A 107 7.68 -9.54 9.68
C LYS A 107 8.64 -8.34 9.72
N LYS A 108 9.85 -8.48 9.17
CA LYS A 108 10.83 -7.40 9.15
C LYS A 108 10.38 -6.23 8.27
N ASP A 109 9.89 -6.50 7.06
CA ASP A 109 9.42 -5.45 6.15
C ASP A 109 8.13 -4.77 6.68
N THR A 110 7.26 -5.47 7.41
CA THR A 110 6.03 -4.88 7.99
C THR A 110 6.24 -4.11 9.30
N SER A 111 7.39 -4.24 9.96
CA SER A 111 7.64 -3.68 11.30
C SER A 111 7.67 -2.16 11.36
N PHE A 112 8.33 -1.49 10.40
CA PHE A 112 8.41 -0.04 10.35
C PHE A 112 7.39 0.55 9.36
N LYS A 113 6.47 1.35 9.90
CA LYS A 113 5.39 2.01 9.15
C LYS A 113 5.62 3.51 9.18
N ARG A 114 5.78 4.14 8.02
CA ARG A 114 5.99 5.58 7.89
C ARG A 114 4.68 6.36 7.92
N ALA A 115 3.63 5.79 7.35
CA ALA A 115 2.31 6.40 7.29
C ALA A 115 1.21 5.37 7.58
N ILE A 116 0.29 5.76 8.47
CA ILE A 116 -0.91 4.98 8.81
C ILE A 116 -2.13 5.86 8.59
N HIS A 117 -3.06 5.37 7.78
CA HIS A 117 -4.30 6.08 7.46
C HIS A 117 -5.47 5.36 8.13
N ASN A 118 -6.13 6.04 9.05
CA ASN A 118 -7.31 5.56 9.76
C ASN A 118 -8.54 6.29 9.20
N GLY A 119 -9.40 5.59 8.46
CA GLY A 119 -10.59 6.16 7.81
C GLY A 119 -10.61 5.93 6.30
N LEU A 120 -10.94 6.97 5.53
CA LEU A 120 -11.11 6.90 4.09
C LEU A 120 -9.94 7.58 3.37
N ILE A 121 -9.26 6.85 2.48
CA ILE A 121 -8.27 7.40 1.57
C ILE A 121 -8.80 7.34 0.14
N LEU A 122 -8.79 8.49 -0.54
CA LEU A 122 -9.21 8.69 -1.91
C LEU A 122 -8.03 9.17 -2.73
N SER A 123 -7.73 8.50 -3.83
CA SER A 123 -6.68 8.93 -4.74
C SER A 123 -7.05 8.74 -6.19
N LEU A 124 -6.75 9.71 -7.04
CA LEU A 124 -7.10 9.60 -8.46
C LEU A 124 -6.22 8.54 -9.17
N LEU A 125 -4.90 8.67 -9.01
CA LEU A 125 -3.91 7.85 -9.70
C LEU A 125 -3.22 6.84 -8.79
N GLY A 126 -3.69 6.68 -7.55
CA GLY A 126 -3.24 5.60 -6.68
C GLY A 126 -2.39 5.98 -5.50
N THR A 127 -2.23 5.04 -4.57
CA THR A 127 -1.54 5.27 -3.29
C THR A 127 -0.34 4.35 -3.11
N PHE A 128 0.60 4.77 -2.26
CA PHE A 128 1.73 3.99 -1.76
C PHE A 128 1.72 4.08 -0.24
N THR A 129 1.00 3.19 0.44
CA THR A 129 0.72 3.35 1.87
C THR A 129 1.22 2.16 2.67
N ASP A 130 1.82 2.42 3.84
CA ASP A 130 2.29 1.32 4.67
C ASP A 130 1.12 0.63 5.38
N GLN A 131 0.17 1.40 5.93
CA GLN A 131 -1.05 0.81 6.51
C GLN A 131 -2.29 1.66 6.28
N VAL A 132 -3.40 1.00 5.95
CA VAL A 132 -4.74 1.59 5.93
C VAL A 132 -5.66 0.80 6.84
N ASN A 133 -6.25 1.46 7.84
CA ASN A 133 -7.32 0.92 8.68
C ASN A 133 -8.62 1.63 8.29
N GLY A 134 -9.42 1.00 7.43
CA GLY A 134 -10.63 1.60 6.86
C GLY A 134 -10.76 1.31 5.38
N VAL A 135 -10.99 2.34 4.57
CA VAL A 135 -11.32 2.20 3.15
C VAL A 135 -10.30 2.93 2.29
N SER A 136 -9.72 2.25 1.31
CA SER A 136 -8.84 2.83 0.29
C SER A 136 -9.49 2.74 -1.06
N ILE A 137 -9.66 3.88 -1.75
CA ILE A 137 -10.23 3.94 -3.08
C ILE A 137 -9.26 4.65 -4.02
N SER A 138 -8.93 4.02 -5.15
CA SER A 138 -8.23 4.72 -6.22
C SER A 138 -8.64 4.35 -7.64
N GLY A 139 -8.48 5.31 -8.55
CA GLY A 139 -8.80 5.16 -9.97
C GLY A 139 -7.75 4.42 -10.80
N TRP A 140 -6.60 4.06 -10.21
CA TRP A 140 -5.49 3.44 -10.95
C TRP A 140 -4.96 2.20 -10.23
N MET A 141 -3.95 2.36 -9.38
CA MET A 141 -3.30 1.27 -8.67
C MET A 141 -3.01 1.66 -7.24
N SER A 142 -3.05 0.72 -6.32
CA SER A 142 -2.52 0.93 -5.00
C SER A 142 -1.51 -0.14 -4.60
N LEU A 143 -0.42 0.30 -4.00
CA LEU A 143 0.62 -0.54 -3.43
C LEU A 143 0.75 -0.23 -1.95
N GLY A 144 0.91 -1.25 -1.12
CA GLY A 144 1.15 -1.02 0.29
C GLY A 144 1.56 -2.25 1.06
N LYS A 145 1.75 -2.10 2.37
CA LYS A 145 2.03 -3.24 3.24
C LYS A 145 0.73 -3.86 3.73
N ASN A 146 -0.04 -3.15 4.56
CA ASN A 146 -1.18 -3.74 5.25
C ASN A 146 -2.48 -2.97 5.03
N ILE A 147 -3.57 -3.68 4.75
CA ILE A 147 -4.94 -3.13 4.80
C ILE A 147 -5.76 -3.90 5.81
N ASN A 148 -6.36 -3.19 6.76
CA ASN A 148 -7.40 -3.70 7.64
C ASN A 148 -8.71 -3.00 7.28
N GLY A 149 -9.51 -3.62 6.40
CA GLY A 149 -10.74 -3.04 5.88
C GLY A 149 -10.95 -3.32 4.40
N VAL A 150 -11.23 -2.28 3.61
CA VAL A 150 -11.63 -2.41 2.20
C VAL A 150 -10.66 -1.65 1.28
N SER A 151 -10.22 -2.33 0.22
CA SER A 151 -9.42 -1.74 -0.85
C SER A 151 -10.17 -1.84 -2.16
N ILE A 152 -10.44 -0.72 -2.81
CA ILE A 152 -11.15 -0.61 -4.10
C ILE A 152 -10.24 0.15 -5.06
N ASN A 153 -9.54 -0.56 -5.93
CA ASN A 153 -8.68 0.06 -6.93
C ASN A 153 -9.08 -0.42 -8.31
N LEU A 154 -9.18 0.49 -9.28
CA LEU A 154 -9.70 0.15 -10.60
C LEU A 154 -8.86 -0.93 -11.28
N LEU A 155 -7.54 -0.74 -11.39
CA LEU A 155 -6.67 -1.67 -12.12
C LEU A 155 -5.98 -2.67 -11.18
N TRP A 156 -5.20 -2.16 -10.22
CA TRP A 156 -4.27 -3.00 -9.46
C TRP A 156 -4.34 -2.79 -7.95
N ASN A 157 -4.41 -3.92 -7.22
CA ASN A 157 -4.15 -4.00 -5.78
C ASN A 157 -2.88 -4.81 -5.56
N LEU A 158 -1.84 -4.19 -4.99
CA LEU A 158 -0.57 -4.85 -4.67
C LEU A 158 -0.22 -4.66 -3.19
N TYR A 159 -0.61 -5.60 -2.34
CA TYR A 159 -0.40 -5.48 -0.89
C TYR A 159 0.29 -6.69 -0.29
N TYR A 160 1.06 -6.50 0.77
CA TYR A 160 1.65 -7.63 1.48
C TYR A 160 0.56 -8.41 2.21
N GLU A 161 -0.27 -7.71 2.98
CA GLU A 161 -1.33 -8.29 3.79
C GLU A 161 -2.63 -7.50 3.63
N ILE A 162 -3.73 -8.20 3.40
CA ILE A 162 -5.08 -7.62 3.44
C ILE A 162 -5.93 -8.46 4.39
N ASN A 163 -6.47 -7.80 5.40
CA ASN A 163 -7.49 -8.29 6.32
C ASN A 163 -8.81 -7.60 5.98
N GLY A 164 -9.64 -8.22 5.14
CA GLY A 164 -10.94 -7.70 4.71
C GLY A 164 -11.24 -7.93 3.23
N LEU A 165 -11.57 -6.87 2.50
CA LEU A 165 -12.07 -6.94 1.11
C LEU A 165 -11.12 -6.22 0.15
N SER A 166 -10.76 -6.89 -0.96
CA SER A 166 -9.97 -6.31 -2.05
C SER A 166 -10.75 -6.39 -3.35
N ILE A 167 -10.97 -5.26 -4.02
CA ILE A 167 -11.67 -5.14 -5.29
C ILE A 167 -10.74 -4.46 -6.30
N GLY A 168 -10.57 -5.08 -7.47
CA GLY A 168 -9.87 -4.49 -8.62
C GLY A 168 -9.65 -5.48 -9.74
N ILE A 169 -9.27 -5.03 -10.95
CA ILE A 169 -9.11 -5.94 -12.11
C ILE A 169 -8.04 -7.00 -11.82
N PHE A 170 -6.87 -6.62 -11.29
CA PHE A 170 -5.93 -7.59 -10.74
C PHE A 170 -5.60 -7.32 -9.28
N ASN A 171 -5.81 -8.34 -8.47
CA ASN A 171 -5.42 -8.36 -7.07
C ASN A 171 -4.22 -9.28 -6.90
N SER A 172 -3.16 -8.76 -6.29
CA SER A 172 -1.95 -9.52 -5.94
C SER A 172 -1.58 -9.25 -4.50
N THR A 173 -1.72 -10.26 -3.66
CA THR A 173 -1.42 -10.15 -2.23
C THR A 173 -0.52 -11.28 -1.75
N LEU A 174 0.34 -11.06 -0.76
CA LEU A 174 1.06 -12.20 -0.18
C LEU A 174 0.17 -12.97 0.77
N VAL A 175 -0.45 -12.27 1.71
CA VAL A 175 -1.38 -12.83 2.71
C VAL A 175 -2.74 -12.16 2.54
N MET A 176 -3.79 -12.97 2.36
CA MET A 176 -5.16 -12.49 2.24
C MET A 176 -6.04 -13.18 3.27
N ASN A 177 -6.60 -12.41 4.18
CA ASN A 177 -7.61 -12.87 5.13
C ASN A 177 -8.94 -12.17 4.81
N GLY A 178 -9.82 -12.82 4.04
CA GLY A 178 -11.11 -12.26 3.63
C GLY A 178 -11.47 -12.53 2.17
N ILE A 179 -11.96 -11.51 1.45
CA ILE A 179 -12.55 -11.67 0.11
C ILE A 179 -11.78 -10.86 -0.93
N GLN A 180 -11.37 -11.51 -2.03
CA GLN A 180 -10.83 -10.83 -3.21
C GLN A 180 -11.81 -10.93 -4.37
N ILE A 181 -12.07 -9.81 -5.02
CA ILE A 181 -12.95 -9.73 -6.18
C ILE A 181 -12.19 -9.03 -7.29
N GLY A 182 -12.04 -9.69 -8.43
CA GLY A 182 -11.30 -9.15 -9.56
C GLY A 182 -11.38 -10.04 -10.78
N PHE A 183 -10.69 -9.68 -11.86
CA PHE A 183 -10.56 -10.59 -13.01
C PHE A 183 -9.48 -11.63 -12.72
N ILE A 184 -8.34 -11.19 -12.18
CA ILE A 184 -7.26 -12.07 -11.77
C ILE A 184 -6.93 -11.82 -10.31
N ASN A 185 -7.08 -12.86 -9.50
CA ASN A 185 -6.70 -12.83 -8.10
C ASN A 185 -5.50 -13.74 -7.89
N ARG A 186 -4.46 -13.22 -7.25
CA ARG A 186 -3.26 -13.97 -6.89
C ARG A 186 -2.95 -13.74 -5.43
N THR A 187 -2.81 -14.83 -4.69
CA THR A 187 -2.42 -14.82 -3.29
C THR A 187 -1.37 -15.90 -3.04
N VAL A 188 -0.46 -15.69 -2.08
CA VAL A 188 0.43 -16.77 -1.63
C VAL A 188 -0.17 -17.54 -0.46
N LYS A 189 -0.71 -16.88 0.57
CA LYS A 189 -1.43 -17.50 1.70
C LYS A 189 -2.85 -16.94 1.77
N LEU A 190 -3.85 -17.74 1.45
CA LEU A 190 -5.27 -17.35 1.44
C LEU A 190 -6.00 -17.95 2.64
N LYS A 191 -6.67 -17.10 3.42
CA LYS A 191 -7.69 -17.45 4.39
C LYS A 191 -8.99 -16.71 4.06
N GLY A 192 -9.73 -17.23 3.08
CA GLY A 192 -11.03 -16.73 2.68
C GLY A 192 -11.39 -17.15 1.25
N VAL A 193 -11.98 -16.23 0.49
CA VAL A 193 -12.57 -16.49 -0.83
C VAL A 193 -12.00 -15.53 -1.87
N GLN A 194 -11.78 -16.03 -3.08
CA GLN A 194 -11.43 -15.25 -4.26
C GLN A 194 -12.51 -15.47 -5.32
N VAL A 195 -12.97 -14.40 -5.94
CA VAL A 195 -13.96 -14.42 -7.02
C VAL A 195 -13.40 -13.66 -8.21
N GLY A 196 -13.31 -14.33 -9.35
CA GLY A 196 -12.73 -13.77 -10.56
C GLY A 196 -12.52 -14.75 -11.68
N LEU A 197 -12.22 -14.26 -12.89
CA LEU A 197 -11.96 -15.13 -14.06
C LEU A 197 -10.85 -16.14 -13.80
N TRP A 198 -9.80 -15.73 -13.07
CA TRP A 198 -8.71 -16.62 -12.67
C TRP A 198 -8.22 -16.33 -11.25
N ASN A 199 -8.25 -17.35 -10.39
CA ASN A 199 -7.92 -17.20 -8.96
C ASN A 199 -6.82 -18.19 -8.57
N ARG A 200 -5.70 -17.70 -8.06
CA ARG A 200 -4.55 -18.52 -7.63
C ARG A 200 -4.21 -18.26 -6.17
N ASN A 201 -4.04 -19.34 -5.41
CA ASN A 201 -3.55 -19.34 -4.03
C ASN A 201 -2.38 -20.35 -3.85
N GLU A 202 -1.93 -20.58 -2.62
CA GLU A 202 -0.86 -21.54 -2.25
C GLU A 202 -1.08 -22.95 -2.82
N LYS A 203 -2.35 -23.39 -2.88
CA LYS A 203 -2.71 -24.79 -3.10
C LYS A 203 -3.16 -25.05 -4.52
N ARG A 204 -3.91 -24.11 -5.12
CA ARG A 204 -4.63 -24.34 -6.39
C ARG A 204 -4.86 -23.06 -7.18
N SER A 205 -5.09 -23.24 -8.47
CA SER A 205 -5.59 -22.20 -9.37
C SER A 205 -6.94 -22.65 -9.92
N LEU A 206 -7.98 -21.85 -9.72
CA LEU A 206 -9.35 -22.15 -10.16
C LEU A 206 -9.95 -20.94 -10.89
N PRO A 207 -10.72 -21.17 -11.96
CA PRO A 207 -11.53 -20.13 -12.56
C PRO A 207 -12.76 -19.81 -11.68
N LEU A 208 -13.34 -18.63 -11.86
CA LEU A 208 -14.57 -18.13 -11.23
C LEU A 208 -14.50 -17.96 -9.70
N ILE A 209 -14.29 -19.03 -8.93
CA ILE A 209 -14.28 -19.02 -7.46
C ILE A 209 -13.13 -19.91 -6.95
N ASN A 210 -12.37 -19.41 -5.98
CA ASN A 210 -11.38 -20.18 -5.21
C ASN A 210 -11.49 -19.84 -3.72
N TRP A 211 -11.11 -20.75 -2.85
CA TRP A 211 -11.19 -20.56 -1.40
C TRP A 211 -10.10 -21.33 -0.68
N ASN A 212 -9.73 -20.87 0.50
CA ASN A 212 -9.00 -21.66 1.49
C ASN A 212 -9.32 -21.08 2.87
N PHE A 213 -9.67 -21.92 3.84
CA PHE A 213 -10.00 -21.49 5.21
C PHE A 213 -9.04 -22.08 6.25
N LYS A 214 -8.10 -22.91 5.79
CA LYS A 214 -7.04 -23.51 6.60
C LYS A 214 -5.82 -22.62 6.59
#